data_AF-A0A372QPC0-F1
#
_entry.id   AF-A0A372QPC0-F1
#
_cell.length_a   1.000
_cell.length_b   1.000
_cell.length_c   1.000
_cell.angle_alpha   90.00
_cell.angle_beta   90.00
_cell.angle_gamma   90.00
#
_symmetry.space_group_name_H-M   'P 1'
#
loop_
_entity.id
_entity.type
_entity.pdbx_description
1 polymer ?
#
loop_
_entity_poly.entity_id
_entity_poly.type
_entity_poly.pdbx_seq_one_letter_code
_entity_poly.pdbx_strand_id
1 'polypeptide(L)'
;MDKQYRLENLPALWRTIGLVSFKSFRAYYMCDLANNRTNYPFLSIFFKYAGQLELLNHLLPIVKFVQVLNSKLGYQLTRQKAKEMSFRQFVEDQSNGGENREIFDGLRTAFDDFCKGWNRVLPFVNRYQCHELPSEKPNMAYNLPIVFGLMEPKDTGILLCAILDFLVDLQNNFLEEVMLMPPGTCRSLKFLNEPTFNTEQTVSSTSKIQSAKPNTPSGYYLQSMRIDHAHSANIINFNWDDEILAYSQRNLAAAKGQDIIYDLTKIEAELANILVFEKVYI
;
A
#
# COMPACT_ATOMS: atom_id res chain seq x y z
N MET A 1 2.00 -36.91 42.32
CA MET A 1 0.99 -36.43 41.34
C MET A 1 -0.24 -37.29 41.48
N ASP A 2 -1.32 -36.73 42.00
CA ASP A 2 -2.54 -37.45 42.39
C ASP A 2 -3.38 -37.86 41.17
N LYS A 3 -4.18 -38.93 41.29
CA LYS A 3 -5.00 -39.48 40.19
C LYS A 3 -6.07 -38.48 39.75
N GLN A 4 -6.58 -37.71 40.70
CA GLN A 4 -7.58 -36.67 40.49
C GLN A 4 -7.02 -35.47 39.72
N TYR A 5 -5.81 -35.03 40.08
CA TYR A 5 -5.08 -33.99 39.33
C TYR A 5 -4.87 -34.37 37.85
N ARG A 6 -4.59 -35.65 37.56
CA ARG A 6 -4.44 -36.13 36.19
C ARG A 6 -5.75 -36.10 35.42
N LEU A 7 -6.85 -36.55 36.02
CA LEU A 7 -8.17 -36.54 35.38
C LEU A 7 -8.66 -35.12 35.07
N GLU A 8 -8.36 -34.16 35.95
CA GLU A 8 -8.77 -32.76 35.78
C GLU A 8 -7.93 -32.01 34.73
N ASN A 9 -6.63 -32.31 34.60
CA ASN A 9 -5.71 -31.53 33.76
C ASN A 9 -5.33 -32.19 32.43
N LEU A 10 -5.40 -33.52 32.28
CA LEU A 10 -5.07 -34.22 31.02
C LEU A 10 -5.96 -33.76 29.85
N PRO A 11 -7.29 -33.60 30.00
CA PRO A 11 -8.12 -33.14 28.89
C PRO A 11 -7.77 -31.71 28.43
N ALA A 12 -7.28 -30.86 29.33
CA ALA A 12 -6.88 -29.49 29.00
C ALA A 12 -5.56 -29.42 28.20
N LEU A 13 -4.68 -30.42 28.35
CA LEU A 13 -3.42 -30.51 27.61
C LEU A 13 -3.63 -30.84 26.12
N TRP A 14 -4.63 -31.67 25.81
CA TRP A 14 -4.94 -32.12 24.44
C TRP A 14 -6.08 -31.32 23.78
N ARG A 15 -6.34 -30.10 24.25
CA ARG A 15 -7.41 -29.25 23.72
C ARG A 15 -7.10 -28.77 22.30
N THR A 16 -8.12 -28.71 21.46
CA THR A 16 -8.04 -28.03 20.17
C THR A 16 -8.10 -26.53 20.40
N ILE A 17 -7.13 -25.80 19.84
CA ILE A 17 -7.00 -24.36 20.00
C ILE A 17 -7.33 -23.67 18.68
N GLY A 18 -8.02 -22.53 18.73
CA GLY A 18 -8.30 -21.71 17.56
C GLY A 18 -7.01 -21.21 16.88
N LEU A 19 -6.99 -21.23 15.56
CA LEU A 19 -5.92 -20.64 14.76
C LEU A 19 -6.21 -19.17 14.48
N VAL A 20 -5.20 -18.33 14.66
CA VAL A 20 -5.26 -16.92 14.29
C VAL A 20 -5.11 -16.81 12.77
N SER A 21 -5.90 -15.95 12.16
CA SER A 21 -5.89 -15.67 10.73
C SER A 21 -6.59 -14.35 10.47
N PHE A 22 -6.33 -13.74 9.31
CA PHE A 22 -7.09 -12.59 8.84
C PHE A 22 -8.62 -12.79 8.93
N LYS A 23 -9.09 -13.98 8.55
CA LYS A 23 -10.53 -14.31 8.55
C LYS A 23 -11.11 -14.35 9.95
N SER A 24 -10.43 -14.97 10.91
CA SER A 24 -10.87 -15.03 12.30
C SER A 24 -10.82 -13.66 12.99
N PHE A 25 -9.81 -12.86 12.68
CA PHE A 25 -9.72 -11.47 13.15
C PHE A 25 -10.86 -10.61 12.60
N ARG A 26 -11.12 -10.67 11.29
CA ARG A 26 -12.24 -9.99 10.65
C ARG A 26 -13.57 -10.43 11.25
N ALA A 27 -13.78 -11.73 11.45
CA ALA A 27 -15.00 -12.24 12.07
C ALA A 27 -15.18 -11.67 13.48
N TYR A 28 -14.12 -11.69 14.30
CA TYR A 28 -14.14 -11.13 15.66
C TYR A 28 -14.52 -9.65 15.68
N TYR A 29 -13.93 -8.83 14.81
CA TYR A 29 -14.29 -7.42 14.69
C TYR A 29 -15.76 -7.22 14.30
N MET A 30 -16.26 -8.04 13.37
CA MET A 30 -17.63 -7.94 12.85
C MET A 30 -18.70 -8.46 13.83
N CYS A 31 -18.33 -9.30 14.81
CA CYS A 31 -19.27 -9.82 15.82
C CYS A 31 -19.93 -8.73 16.66
N ASP A 32 -19.22 -7.63 16.95
CA ASP A 32 -19.74 -6.46 17.66
C ASP A 32 -19.49 -5.17 16.85
N LEU A 33 -20.00 -5.17 15.61
CA LEU A 33 -19.72 -4.11 14.63
C LEU A 33 -20.06 -2.71 15.12
N ALA A 34 -21.19 -2.54 15.82
CA ALA A 34 -21.65 -1.22 16.26
C ALA A 34 -20.66 -0.60 17.27
N ASN A 35 -20.26 -1.37 18.28
CA ASN A 35 -19.33 -0.92 19.30
C ASN A 35 -17.90 -0.80 18.74
N ASN A 36 -17.46 -1.78 17.96
CA ASN A 36 -16.11 -1.82 17.39
C ASN A 36 -15.88 -0.71 16.36
N ARG A 37 -16.90 -0.32 15.58
CA ARG A 37 -16.79 0.81 14.66
C ARG A 37 -16.61 2.15 15.38
N THR A 38 -17.22 2.31 16.57
CA THR A 38 -17.08 3.52 17.38
C THR A 38 -15.74 3.56 18.11
N ASN A 39 -15.29 2.44 18.68
CA ASN A 39 -14.07 2.38 19.48
C ASN A 39 -12.79 2.20 18.65
N TYR A 40 -12.92 1.56 17.49
CA TYR A 40 -11.83 1.19 16.58
C TYR A 40 -12.19 1.56 15.13
N PRO A 41 -12.39 2.85 14.83
CA PRO A 41 -12.85 3.31 13.53
C PRO A 41 -11.80 3.10 12.43
N PHE A 42 -10.50 3.09 12.76
CA PHE A 42 -9.45 2.86 11.77
C PHE A 42 -9.50 1.43 11.22
N LEU A 43 -9.78 0.43 12.08
CA LEU A 43 -9.97 -0.95 11.63
C LEU A 43 -11.14 -1.07 10.63
N SER A 44 -12.21 -0.28 10.80
CA SER A 44 -13.33 -0.26 9.84
C SER A 44 -12.87 0.18 8.46
N ILE A 45 -12.01 1.19 8.38
CA ILE A 45 -11.45 1.68 7.11
C ILE A 45 -10.49 0.64 6.56
N PHE A 46 -9.60 0.09 7.38
CA PHE A 46 -8.69 -0.98 6.98
C PHE A 46 -9.43 -2.15 6.33
N PHE A 47 -10.48 -2.70 6.96
CA PHE A 47 -11.22 -3.84 6.39
C PHE A 47 -11.95 -3.53 5.08
N LYS A 48 -12.28 -2.26 4.83
CA LYS A 48 -12.85 -1.82 3.54
C LYS A 48 -11.81 -1.91 2.43
N TYR A 49 -10.55 -1.58 2.72
CA TYR A 49 -9.47 -1.51 1.74
C TYR A 49 -8.54 -2.73 1.72
N ALA A 50 -8.59 -3.62 2.72
CA ALA A 50 -7.62 -4.70 2.95
C ALA A 50 -7.32 -5.57 1.72
N GLY A 51 -8.32 -5.85 0.87
CA GLY A 51 -8.13 -6.65 -0.34
C GLY A 51 -7.43 -5.92 -1.49
N GLN A 52 -7.33 -4.59 -1.42
CA GLN A 52 -6.74 -3.74 -2.46
C GLN A 52 -5.40 -3.13 -2.03
N LEU A 53 -5.14 -2.96 -0.71
CA LEU A 53 -3.90 -2.34 -0.21
C LEU A 53 -2.63 -3.04 -0.72
N GLU A 54 -2.65 -4.36 -0.91
CA GLU A 54 -1.51 -5.11 -1.46
C GLU A 54 -1.15 -4.67 -2.90
N LEU A 55 -2.08 -4.08 -3.65
CA LEU A 55 -1.82 -3.56 -4.99
C LEU A 55 -0.86 -2.37 -4.97
N LEU A 56 -0.83 -1.60 -3.87
CA LEU A 56 0.03 -0.42 -3.70
C LEU A 56 1.52 -0.77 -3.68
N ASN A 57 1.87 -2.02 -3.35
CA ASN A 57 3.24 -2.53 -3.41
C ASN A 57 3.86 -2.42 -4.81
N HIS A 58 3.02 -2.34 -5.84
CA HIS A 58 3.43 -2.24 -7.23
C HIS A 58 3.59 -0.80 -7.73
N LEU A 59 3.13 0.21 -6.98
CA LEU A 59 3.22 1.61 -7.40
C LEU A 59 4.67 2.05 -7.60
N LEU A 60 5.52 1.85 -6.59
CA LEU A 60 6.92 2.27 -6.66
C LEU A 60 7.74 1.52 -7.73
N PRO A 61 7.64 0.18 -7.88
CA PRO A 61 8.28 -0.52 -8.99
C PRO A 61 7.88 0.03 -10.36
N ILE A 62 6.60 0.32 -10.57
CA ILE A 62 6.11 0.87 -11.84
C ILE A 62 6.72 2.25 -12.09
N VAL A 63 6.65 3.16 -11.11
CA VAL A 63 7.21 4.51 -11.23
C VAL A 63 8.71 4.47 -11.51
N LYS A 64 9.47 3.63 -10.79
CA LYS A 64 10.91 3.47 -10.99
C LYS A 64 11.25 2.98 -12.39
N PHE A 65 10.54 1.97 -12.89
CA PHE A 65 10.80 1.45 -14.22
C PHE A 65 10.50 2.50 -15.30
N VAL A 66 9.40 3.24 -15.16
CA VAL A 66 9.04 4.36 -16.06
C VAL A 66 10.10 5.47 -16.03
N GLN A 67 10.63 5.81 -14.86
CA GLN A 67 11.73 6.78 -14.73
C GLN A 67 13.00 6.29 -15.44
N VAL A 68 13.37 5.02 -15.25
CA VAL A 68 14.51 4.39 -15.96
C VAL A 68 14.29 4.45 -17.46
N LEU A 69 13.11 4.05 -17.92
CA LEU A 69 12.72 4.03 -19.33
C LEU A 69 12.81 5.44 -19.94
N ASN A 70 12.24 6.46 -19.29
CA ASN A 70 12.34 7.85 -19.74
C ASN A 70 13.77 8.39 -19.73
N SER A 71 14.58 8.06 -18.72
CA SER A 71 15.98 8.51 -18.64
C SER A 71 16.86 7.92 -19.74
N LYS A 72 16.61 6.66 -20.13
CA LYS A 72 17.38 5.92 -21.13
C LYS A 72 16.91 6.17 -22.55
N LEU A 73 15.62 6.40 -22.74
CA LEU A 73 15.01 6.59 -24.07
C LEU A 73 14.94 8.07 -24.48
N GLY A 74 14.85 8.99 -23.51
CA GLY A 74 15.06 10.44 -23.66
C GLY A 74 14.62 11.05 -25.01
N TYR A 75 15.43 11.97 -25.54
CA TYR A 75 15.23 12.61 -26.84
C TYR A 75 15.47 11.68 -28.06
N GLN A 76 15.86 10.42 -27.84
CA GLN A 76 16.33 9.52 -28.90
C GLN A 76 15.24 8.59 -29.45
N LEU A 77 14.15 8.40 -28.74
CA LEU A 77 13.09 7.50 -29.16
C LEU A 77 11.99 8.25 -29.92
N THR A 78 11.96 8.07 -31.24
CA THR A 78 10.79 8.47 -32.01
C THR A 78 9.62 7.54 -31.67
N ARG A 79 8.40 8.08 -31.71
CA ARG A 79 7.18 7.31 -31.45
C ARG A 79 7.06 6.04 -32.30
N GLN A 80 7.53 6.10 -33.54
CA GLN A 80 7.54 4.95 -34.45
C GLN A 80 8.51 3.87 -33.96
N LYS A 81 9.73 4.26 -33.54
CA LYS A 81 10.69 3.35 -32.94
C LYS A 81 10.18 2.71 -31.64
N ALA A 82 9.41 3.43 -30.83
CA ALA A 82 8.79 2.90 -29.61
C ALA A 82 7.73 1.81 -29.88
N LYS A 83 7.06 1.86 -31.03
CA LYS A 83 6.06 0.87 -31.45
C LYS A 83 6.69 -0.39 -32.04
N GLU A 84 7.86 -0.26 -32.64
CA GLU A 84 8.59 -1.36 -33.29
C GLU A 84 9.52 -2.09 -32.32
N MET A 85 10.09 -1.38 -31.35
CA MET A 85 11.05 -1.91 -30.39
C MET A 85 10.34 -2.60 -29.22
N SER A 86 10.75 -3.84 -28.92
CA SER A 86 10.26 -4.61 -27.78
C SER A 86 11.02 -4.33 -26.49
N PHE A 87 10.41 -4.62 -25.34
CA PHE A 87 11.11 -4.52 -24.04
C PHE A 87 12.38 -5.38 -23.98
N ARG A 88 12.37 -6.56 -24.61
CA ARG A 88 13.56 -7.41 -24.72
C ARG A 88 14.72 -6.71 -25.41
N GLN A 89 14.46 -6.17 -26.60
CA GLN A 89 15.45 -5.43 -27.38
C GLN A 89 15.97 -4.23 -26.61
N PHE A 90 15.11 -3.54 -25.87
CA PHE A 90 15.55 -2.43 -25.01
C PHE A 90 16.54 -2.87 -23.93
N VAL A 91 16.25 -3.95 -23.21
CA VAL A 91 17.15 -4.44 -22.16
C VAL A 91 18.49 -4.90 -22.74
N GLU A 92 18.47 -5.58 -23.89
CA GLU A 92 19.67 -6.02 -24.60
C GLU A 92 20.49 -4.82 -25.12
N ASP A 93 19.86 -3.85 -25.79
CA ASP A 93 20.54 -2.68 -26.36
C ASP A 93 21.16 -1.78 -25.27
N GLN A 94 20.46 -1.56 -24.15
CA GLN A 94 20.94 -0.71 -23.06
C GLN A 94 22.07 -1.34 -22.23
N SER A 95 22.31 -2.64 -22.38
CA SER A 95 23.36 -3.38 -21.68
C SER A 95 24.58 -3.68 -22.56
N ASN A 96 24.76 -2.94 -23.65
CA ASN A 96 25.77 -3.20 -24.68
C ASN A 96 25.64 -4.63 -25.26
N GLY A 97 24.42 -5.05 -25.60
CA GLY A 97 24.15 -6.40 -26.09
C GLY A 97 24.26 -7.49 -25.03
N GLY A 98 24.08 -7.13 -23.75
CA GLY A 98 24.19 -8.06 -22.61
C GLY A 98 25.61 -8.24 -22.05
N GLU A 99 26.61 -7.51 -22.56
CA GLU A 99 27.98 -7.58 -22.04
C GLU A 99 28.09 -6.96 -20.64
N ASN A 100 27.33 -5.90 -20.37
CA ASN A 100 27.26 -5.33 -19.03
C ASN A 100 26.22 -6.06 -18.17
N ARG A 101 26.67 -7.12 -17.50
CA ARG A 101 25.82 -7.99 -16.67
C ARG A 101 25.09 -7.24 -15.55
N GLU A 102 25.74 -6.29 -14.88
CA GLU A 102 25.12 -5.54 -13.79
C GLU A 102 23.95 -4.69 -14.28
N ILE A 103 24.14 -3.98 -15.41
CA ILE A 103 23.06 -3.19 -16.03
C ILE A 103 21.96 -4.11 -16.55
N PHE A 104 22.32 -5.23 -17.18
CA PHE A 104 21.36 -6.21 -17.69
C PHE A 104 20.49 -6.78 -16.58
N ASP A 105 21.09 -7.29 -15.49
CA ASP A 105 20.35 -7.87 -14.37
C ASP A 105 19.51 -6.83 -13.63
N GLY A 106 20.01 -5.59 -13.49
CA GLY A 106 19.26 -4.48 -12.92
C GLY A 106 18.02 -4.10 -13.74
N LEU A 107 18.18 -3.96 -15.06
CA LEU A 107 17.06 -3.68 -15.97
C LEU A 107 16.07 -4.84 -16.06
N ARG A 108 16.57 -6.07 -16.08
CA ARG A 108 15.74 -7.27 -16.09
C ARG A 108 14.85 -7.32 -14.84
N THR A 109 15.45 -7.14 -13.66
CA THR A 109 14.73 -7.13 -12.39
C THR A 109 13.71 -6.00 -12.33
N ALA A 110 14.08 -4.79 -12.75
CA ALA A 110 13.16 -3.65 -12.79
C ALA A 110 11.98 -3.89 -13.75
N PHE A 111 12.21 -4.50 -14.92
CA PHE A 111 11.15 -4.88 -15.85
C PHE A 111 10.27 -6.00 -15.28
N ASP A 112 10.86 -7.02 -14.64
CA ASP A 112 10.12 -8.11 -14.03
C ASP A 112 9.15 -7.60 -12.97
N ASP A 113 9.59 -6.65 -12.13
CA ASP A 113 8.73 -6.05 -11.11
C ASP A 113 7.66 -5.13 -11.70
N PHE A 114 7.99 -4.37 -12.76
CA PHE A 114 7.00 -3.63 -13.56
C PHE A 114 5.94 -4.55 -14.18
N CYS A 115 6.38 -5.67 -14.78
CA CYS A 115 5.53 -6.66 -15.42
C CYS A 115 4.58 -7.32 -14.42
N LYS A 116 5.09 -7.73 -13.24
CA LYS A 116 4.27 -8.23 -12.13
C LYS A 116 3.23 -7.19 -11.70
N GLY A 117 3.66 -5.95 -11.51
CA GLY A 117 2.77 -4.85 -11.09
C GLY A 117 1.67 -4.57 -12.09
N TRP A 118 2.02 -4.44 -13.37
CA TRP A 118 1.08 -4.26 -14.46
C TRP A 118 0.04 -5.38 -14.50
N ASN A 119 0.48 -6.63 -14.55
CA ASN A 119 -0.41 -7.79 -14.66
C ASN A 119 -1.30 -7.99 -13.43
N ARG A 120 -0.83 -7.54 -12.26
CA ARG A 120 -1.60 -7.60 -11.02
C ARG A 120 -2.65 -6.49 -10.93
N VAL A 121 -2.32 -5.27 -11.35
CA VAL A 121 -3.17 -4.09 -11.15
C VAL A 121 -4.15 -3.87 -12.31
N LEU A 122 -3.71 -4.04 -13.56
CA LEU A 122 -4.52 -3.73 -14.75
C LEU A 122 -5.92 -4.37 -14.79
N PRO A 123 -6.14 -5.62 -14.30
CA PRO A 123 -7.48 -6.20 -14.23
C PRO A 123 -8.49 -5.35 -13.45
N PHE A 124 -8.04 -4.62 -12.42
CA PHE A 124 -8.89 -3.78 -11.57
C PHE A 124 -9.17 -2.39 -12.18
N VAL A 125 -8.40 -1.97 -13.18
CA VAL A 125 -8.47 -0.65 -13.79
C VAL A 125 -9.43 -0.66 -14.97
N ASN A 126 -10.67 -0.19 -14.78
CA ASN A 126 -11.69 -0.23 -15.83
C ASN A 126 -11.93 1.11 -16.52
N ARG A 127 -11.50 2.20 -15.88
CA ARG A 127 -11.72 3.56 -16.34
C ARG A 127 -10.45 4.36 -16.20
N TYR A 128 -10.31 5.34 -17.08
CA TYR A 128 -9.34 6.41 -16.96
C TYR A 128 -10.05 7.72 -17.24
N GLN A 129 -10.06 8.62 -16.25
CA GLN A 129 -10.86 9.84 -16.32
C GLN A 129 -12.33 9.52 -16.67
N CYS A 130 -12.86 10.11 -17.74
CA CYS A 130 -14.23 9.91 -18.21
C CYS A 130 -14.36 8.78 -19.26
N HIS A 131 -13.31 8.01 -19.52
CA HIS A 131 -13.28 7.01 -20.59
C HIS A 131 -13.19 5.58 -20.05
N GLU A 132 -14.01 4.69 -20.61
CA GLU A 132 -13.90 3.25 -20.36
C GLU A 132 -12.73 2.68 -21.15
N LEU A 133 -11.91 1.88 -20.48
CA LEU A 133 -10.78 1.21 -21.10
C LEU A 133 -11.24 0.01 -21.93
N PRO A 134 -10.48 -0.39 -22.97
CA PRO A 134 -10.76 -1.60 -23.71
C PRO A 134 -10.92 -2.82 -22.80
N SER A 135 -11.92 -3.65 -23.11
CA SER A 135 -12.17 -4.89 -22.36
C SER A 135 -11.02 -5.88 -22.49
N GLU A 136 -10.36 -5.90 -23.66
CA GLU A 136 -9.14 -6.66 -23.88
C GLU A 136 -7.93 -5.88 -23.38
N LYS A 137 -7.38 -6.34 -22.27
CA LYS A 137 -6.22 -5.75 -21.62
C LYS A 137 -5.01 -6.67 -21.82
N PRO A 138 -3.88 -6.16 -22.36
CA PRO A 138 -2.72 -7.00 -22.64
C PRO A 138 -1.99 -7.36 -21.35
N ASN A 139 -1.57 -8.63 -21.26
CA ASN A 139 -0.62 -9.06 -20.24
C ASN A 139 0.77 -8.57 -20.63
N MET A 140 1.42 -7.85 -19.73
CA MET A 140 2.78 -7.37 -19.90
C MET A 140 3.74 -8.54 -20.06
N ALA A 141 4.61 -8.46 -21.08
CA ALA A 141 5.62 -9.46 -21.39
C ALA A 141 6.75 -8.82 -22.21
N TYR A 142 7.91 -9.47 -22.24
CA TYR A 142 9.12 -8.96 -22.92
C TYR A 142 8.96 -8.72 -24.42
N ASN A 143 8.03 -9.42 -25.07
CA ASN A 143 7.75 -9.29 -26.50
C ASN A 143 6.86 -8.09 -26.83
N LEU A 144 6.25 -7.45 -25.85
CA LEU A 144 5.42 -6.28 -26.10
C LEU A 144 6.29 -5.06 -26.47
N PRO A 145 5.73 -4.15 -27.28
CA PRO A 145 6.39 -2.89 -27.59
C PRO A 145 6.59 -1.99 -26.37
N ILE A 146 7.67 -1.22 -26.38
CA ILE A 146 8.01 -0.27 -25.31
C ILE A 146 6.97 0.83 -25.15
N VAL A 147 6.15 1.09 -26.17
CA VAL A 147 5.06 2.08 -26.12
C VAL A 147 4.11 1.87 -24.92
N PHE A 148 3.98 0.65 -24.40
CA PHE A 148 3.20 0.36 -23.19
C PHE A 148 3.83 0.88 -21.89
N GLY A 149 5.14 1.13 -21.88
CA GLY A 149 5.89 1.67 -20.73
C GLY A 149 6.07 3.18 -20.77
N LEU A 150 5.56 3.85 -21.81
CA LEU A 150 5.63 5.31 -21.97
C LEU A 150 4.38 5.97 -21.39
N MET A 151 4.56 7.00 -20.57
CA MET A 151 3.45 7.80 -20.04
C MET A 151 2.97 8.79 -21.10
N GLU A 152 2.02 8.35 -21.92
CA GLU A 152 1.34 9.20 -22.89
C GLU A 152 -0.18 9.19 -22.62
N PRO A 153 -0.85 10.35 -22.53
CA PRO A 153 -2.30 10.42 -22.28
C PRO A 153 -3.14 10.03 -23.53
N LYS A 154 -2.55 9.34 -24.51
CA LYS A 154 -3.16 8.96 -25.79
C LYS A 154 -2.76 7.54 -26.19
N ASP A 155 -3.63 6.89 -26.97
CA ASP A 155 -3.43 5.56 -27.53
C ASP A 155 -3.03 4.52 -26.45
N THR A 156 -1.92 3.83 -26.63
CA THR A 156 -1.49 2.71 -25.78
C THR A 156 -0.97 3.15 -24.41
N GLY A 157 -0.45 4.38 -24.29
CA GLY A 157 0.06 4.92 -23.03
C GLY A 157 -1.02 5.19 -21.99
N ILE A 158 -2.29 5.26 -22.42
CA ILE A 158 -3.45 5.46 -21.54
C ILE A 158 -3.51 4.37 -20.46
N LEU A 159 -3.15 3.13 -20.79
CA LEU A 159 -3.19 2.01 -19.84
C LEU A 159 -2.23 2.23 -18.67
N LEU A 160 -1.01 2.74 -18.94
CA LEU A 160 -0.05 3.05 -17.89
C LEU A 160 -0.53 4.22 -17.02
N CYS A 161 -1.03 5.27 -17.66
CA CYS A 161 -1.60 6.41 -16.94
C CYS A 161 -2.76 5.96 -16.05
N ALA A 162 -3.63 5.08 -16.54
CA ALA A 162 -4.75 4.55 -15.78
C ALA A 162 -4.34 3.68 -14.59
N ILE A 163 -3.28 2.87 -14.74
CA ILE A 163 -2.73 2.08 -13.63
C ILE A 163 -2.18 3.00 -12.54
N LEU A 164 -1.42 4.03 -12.91
CA LEU A 164 -0.87 4.98 -11.96
C LEU A 164 -1.97 5.78 -11.26
N ASP A 165 -2.93 6.30 -12.02
CA ASP A 165 -4.10 7.04 -11.51
C ASP A 165 -4.88 6.18 -10.50
N PHE A 166 -5.20 4.93 -10.84
CA PHE A 166 -5.87 3.99 -9.94
C PHE A 166 -5.11 3.73 -8.63
N LEU A 167 -3.79 3.54 -8.70
CA LEU A 167 -2.97 3.28 -7.50
C LEU A 167 -2.82 4.52 -6.62
N VAL A 168 -2.65 5.70 -7.24
CA VAL A 168 -2.61 6.98 -6.53
C VAL A 168 -3.94 7.24 -5.85
N ASP A 169 -5.05 7.11 -6.57
CA ASP A 169 -6.39 7.24 -6.03
C ASP A 169 -6.64 6.25 -4.90
N LEU A 170 -6.19 5.00 -5.01
CA LEU A 170 -6.35 4.00 -3.97
C LEU A 170 -5.65 4.43 -2.66
N GLN A 171 -4.40 4.91 -2.75
CA GLN A 171 -3.69 5.43 -1.57
C GLN A 171 -4.36 6.69 -1.02
N ASN A 172 -4.67 7.66 -1.89
CA ASN A 172 -5.22 8.95 -1.50
C ASN A 172 -6.62 8.81 -0.89
N ASN A 173 -7.50 7.99 -1.46
CA ASN A 173 -8.84 7.72 -0.92
C ASN A 173 -8.76 7.03 0.45
N PHE A 174 -7.84 6.08 0.62
CA PHE A 174 -7.61 5.44 1.92
C PHE A 174 -7.17 6.47 2.97
N LEU A 175 -6.16 7.30 2.64
CA LEU A 175 -5.65 8.33 3.54
C LEU A 175 -6.69 9.42 3.81
N GLU A 176 -7.47 9.83 2.81
CA GLU A 176 -8.54 10.82 2.96
C GLU A 176 -9.63 10.32 3.93
N GLU A 177 -10.07 9.07 3.80
CA GLU A 177 -11.02 8.48 4.77
C GLU A 177 -10.45 8.44 6.19
N VAL A 178 -9.14 8.22 6.32
CA VAL A 178 -8.45 8.28 7.61
C VAL A 178 -8.42 9.71 8.16
N MET A 179 -8.15 10.70 7.31
CA MET A 179 -8.10 12.13 7.67
C MET A 179 -9.48 12.71 8.03
N LEU A 180 -10.55 12.19 7.44
CA LEU A 180 -11.93 12.57 7.75
C LEU A 180 -12.37 12.14 9.16
N MET A 181 -11.63 11.24 9.82
CA MET A 181 -11.92 10.87 11.21
C MET A 181 -11.64 12.05 12.15
N PRO A 182 -12.59 12.41 13.04
CA PRO A 182 -12.36 13.51 13.97
C PRO A 182 -11.19 13.21 14.91
N PRO A 183 -10.29 14.19 15.15
CA PRO A 183 -9.15 14.01 16.03
C PRO A 183 -9.63 13.66 17.44
N GLY A 184 -8.96 12.67 18.05
CA GLY A 184 -9.34 12.14 19.37
C GLY A 184 -10.32 10.96 19.33
N THR A 185 -10.94 10.66 18.18
CA THR A 185 -11.79 9.46 18.02
C THR A 185 -10.93 8.20 17.96
N CYS A 186 -9.78 8.25 17.28
CA CYS A 186 -8.85 7.14 17.15
C CYS A 186 -7.59 7.40 17.98
N ARG A 187 -7.35 6.58 19.01
CA ARG A 187 -6.14 6.69 19.85
C ARG A 187 -4.88 6.28 19.09
N SER A 188 -5.03 5.42 18.10
CA SER A 188 -3.96 4.88 17.27
C SER A 188 -3.35 5.92 16.33
N LEU A 189 -4.10 7.00 16.02
CA LEU A 189 -3.66 8.11 15.16
C LEU A 189 -3.17 9.33 15.94
N LYS A 190 -2.81 9.16 17.22
CA LYS A 190 -2.31 10.27 18.05
C LYS A 190 -1.07 10.94 17.46
N PHE A 191 -0.22 10.19 16.75
CA PHE A 191 0.99 10.72 16.12
C PHE A 191 0.70 11.77 15.03
N LEU A 192 -0.51 11.77 14.46
CA LEU A 192 -0.93 12.79 13.48
C LEU A 192 -1.42 14.09 14.12
N ASN A 193 -1.66 14.12 15.44
CA ASN A 193 -2.11 15.33 16.13
C ASN A 193 -0.96 16.32 16.42
N GLU A 194 0.28 15.84 16.43
CA GLU A 194 1.45 16.68 16.64
C GLU A 194 2.04 17.06 15.28
N PRO A 195 2.11 18.35 14.92
CA PRO A 195 2.83 18.76 13.73
C PRO A 195 4.31 18.47 13.94
N THR A 196 4.80 17.34 13.43
CA THR A 196 6.23 17.03 13.34
C THR A 196 6.88 17.89 12.25
N PHE A 197 6.90 19.21 12.45
CA PHE A 197 7.72 20.14 11.68
C PHE A 197 8.90 20.60 12.52
N ASN A 198 9.84 19.68 12.73
CA ASN A 198 11.20 20.04 13.13
C ASN A 198 12.14 19.67 11.98
N THR A 199 12.34 20.62 11.06
CA THR A 199 13.51 20.62 10.18
C THR A 199 14.35 21.84 10.55
N GLU A 200 15.15 21.70 11.59
CA GLU A 200 16.31 22.56 11.78
C GLU A 200 17.30 22.31 10.64
N GLN A 201 17.28 23.14 9.61
CA GLN A 201 18.42 23.97 9.17
C GLN A 201 18.21 24.57 7.76
N THR A 202 18.21 25.91 7.75
CA THR A 202 18.62 26.85 6.67
C THR A 202 17.81 26.82 5.35
N VAL A 203 17.16 27.91 4.93
CA VAL A 203 17.75 29.25 4.73
C VAL A 203 16.74 30.36 5.06
N SER A 204 17.24 31.38 5.74
CA SER A 204 16.67 32.71 6.00
C SER A 204 15.55 33.15 5.06
N SER A 205 14.36 33.35 5.62
CA SER A 205 13.41 34.37 5.18
C SER A 205 12.53 34.77 6.35
N THR A 206 12.80 35.97 6.85
CA THR A 206 12.00 36.71 7.81
C THR A 206 10.57 36.89 7.29
N SER A 207 9.59 36.26 7.92
CA SER A 207 8.27 36.86 8.07
C SER A 207 7.63 36.38 9.37
N LYS A 208 7.46 37.35 10.28
CA LYS A 208 6.61 37.24 11.45
C LYS A 208 5.21 36.85 10.98
N ILE A 209 4.70 35.69 11.37
CA ILE A 209 3.26 35.45 11.33
C ILE A 209 2.79 35.37 12.78
N GLN A 210 2.14 36.48 13.14
CA GLN A 210 1.42 36.71 14.36
C GLN A 210 0.28 35.69 14.51
N SER A 211 0.04 35.30 15.76
CA SER A 211 -1.18 34.70 16.30
C SER A 211 -2.45 34.99 15.46
N ALA A 212 -2.96 33.96 14.79
CA ALA A 212 -4.30 33.95 14.22
C ALA A 212 -5.19 32.99 15.03
N LYS A 213 -6.37 33.49 15.39
CA LYS A 213 -7.44 32.83 16.14
C LYS A 213 -7.86 31.49 15.52
N PRO A 214 -8.43 30.56 16.31
CA PRO A 214 -8.73 29.19 15.89
C PRO A 214 -10.06 29.18 15.13
N ASN A 215 -10.02 29.17 13.81
CA ASN A 215 -11.18 28.90 12.96
C ASN A 215 -10.68 28.29 11.64
N THR A 216 -10.28 27.01 11.69
CA THR A 216 -10.05 26.13 10.53
C THR A 216 -10.04 24.67 11.04
N PRO A 217 -10.53 23.70 10.24
CA PRO A 217 -11.14 22.48 10.77
C PRO A 217 -10.10 21.60 11.46
N SER A 218 -10.49 21.04 12.60
CA SER A 218 -9.72 20.08 13.38
C SER A 218 -9.57 18.77 12.60
N GLY A 219 -8.66 18.72 11.66
CA GLY A 219 -8.35 17.53 10.86
C GLY A 219 -6.86 17.20 10.93
N TYR A 220 -6.53 15.94 10.69
CA TYR A 220 -5.15 15.51 10.49
C TYR A 220 -4.59 16.17 9.22
N TYR A 221 -3.31 16.55 9.21
CA TYR A 221 -2.63 17.10 8.02
C TYR A 221 -1.56 16.12 7.55
N LEU A 222 -1.67 15.65 6.32
CA LEU A 222 -0.64 14.84 5.65
C LEU A 222 0.12 15.73 4.67
N GLN A 223 1.43 15.49 4.57
CA GLN A 223 2.26 16.16 3.56
C GLN A 223 1.82 15.71 2.18
N SER A 224 1.71 16.65 1.24
CA SER A 224 1.52 16.34 -0.18
C SER A 224 2.87 16.24 -0.90
N MET A 225 3.03 15.28 -1.80
CA MET A 225 4.26 15.06 -2.55
C MET A 225 3.98 14.48 -3.93
N ARG A 226 4.65 15.02 -4.95
CA ARG A 226 4.55 14.46 -6.30
C ARG A 226 5.06 13.01 -6.36
N ILE A 227 4.39 12.19 -7.16
CA ILE A 227 4.72 10.76 -7.34
C ILE A 227 6.17 10.49 -7.76
N ASP A 228 6.78 11.40 -8.53
CA ASP A 228 8.16 11.27 -9.01
C ASP A 228 9.22 11.49 -7.92
N HIS A 229 8.84 12.13 -6.82
CA HIS A 229 9.68 12.33 -5.63
C HIS A 229 9.35 11.37 -4.49
N ALA A 230 8.33 10.51 -4.65
CA ALA A 230 7.88 9.61 -3.59
C ALA A 230 8.93 8.52 -3.29
N HIS A 231 9.30 8.41 -2.02
CA HIS A 231 10.16 7.33 -1.53
C HIS A 231 9.32 6.14 -1.01
N SER A 232 9.97 5.00 -0.76
CA SER A 232 9.30 3.81 -0.24
C SER A 232 8.60 4.03 1.10
N ALA A 233 9.12 4.94 1.94
CA ALA A 233 8.47 5.31 3.20
C ALA A 233 7.12 6.02 2.97
N ASN A 234 6.99 6.77 1.88
CA ASN A 234 5.86 7.65 1.60
C ASN A 234 4.68 6.92 0.95
N ILE A 235 4.94 5.74 0.38
CA ILE A 235 3.94 4.88 -0.28
C ILE A 235 3.54 3.76 0.68
N ILE A 236 2.27 3.37 0.65
CA ILE A 236 1.81 2.21 1.40
C ILE A 236 2.38 0.94 0.74
N ASN A 237 3.26 0.26 1.46
CA ASN A 237 3.79 -1.05 1.08
C ASN A 237 3.34 -2.06 2.13
N PHE A 238 2.23 -2.75 1.85
CA PHE A 238 1.54 -3.62 2.79
C PHE A 238 1.37 -5.02 2.22
N ASN A 239 1.85 -6.01 2.98
CA ASN A 239 1.47 -7.40 2.83
C ASN A 239 0.89 -7.86 4.17
N TRP A 240 -0.19 -8.63 4.13
CA TRP A 240 -0.74 -9.17 5.37
C TRP A 240 0.26 -10.13 6.02
N ASP A 241 0.55 -9.88 7.29
CA ASP A 241 1.35 -10.75 8.14
C ASP A 241 0.53 -11.17 9.37
N ASP A 242 0.41 -12.47 9.58
CA ASP A 242 -0.29 -13.02 10.74
C ASP A 242 0.44 -12.70 12.06
N GLU A 243 1.71 -12.25 12.01
CA GLU A 243 2.44 -11.73 13.17
C GLU A 243 1.75 -10.53 13.82
N ILE A 244 0.98 -9.72 13.06
CA ILE A 244 0.17 -8.62 13.59
C ILE A 244 -0.87 -9.16 14.61
N LEU A 245 -1.30 -10.41 14.46
CA LEU A 245 -2.24 -11.07 15.36
C LEU A 245 -1.57 -11.71 16.60
N ALA A 246 -0.27 -11.48 16.81
CA ALA A 246 0.43 -11.93 18.01
C ALA A 246 -0.20 -11.40 19.31
N TYR A 247 -0.87 -10.25 19.24
CA TYR A 247 -1.63 -9.67 20.37
C TYR A 247 -3.01 -10.30 20.55
N SER A 248 -3.09 -11.61 20.38
CA SER A 248 -4.31 -12.38 20.63
C SER A 248 -4.11 -13.33 21.82
N GLN A 249 -5.18 -13.51 22.58
CA GLN A 249 -5.22 -14.43 23.71
C GLN A 249 -6.26 -15.51 23.41
N ARG A 250 -5.91 -16.76 23.75
CA ARG A 250 -6.85 -17.87 23.65
C ARG A 250 -7.55 -18.06 24.98
N ASN A 251 -8.85 -18.32 24.92
CA ASN A 251 -9.60 -18.66 26.12
C ASN A 251 -9.16 -20.03 26.63
N LEU A 252 -8.67 -20.07 27.87
CA LEU A 252 -8.13 -21.29 28.47
C LEU A 252 -9.19 -22.14 29.17
N ALA A 253 -10.44 -21.66 29.26
CA ALA A 253 -11.54 -22.38 29.89
C ALA A 253 -11.92 -23.65 29.11
N ALA A 254 -12.44 -24.65 29.83
CA ALA A 254 -12.91 -25.90 29.24
C ALA A 254 -13.94 -25.63 28.13
N ALA A 255 -13.82 -26.35 27.01
CA ALA A 255 -14.62 -26.20 25.79
C ALA A 255 -14.56 -24.82 25.08
N LYS A 256 -13.77 -23.85 25.58
CA LYS A 256 -13.60 -22.53 24.96
C LYS A 256 -12.28 -22.34 24.23
N GLY A 257 -11.50 -23.40 24.02
CA GLY A 257 -10.18 -23.31 23.37
C GLY A 257 -10.19 -22.71 21.95
N GLN A 258 -11.35 -22.67 21.30
CA GLN A 258 -11.55 -22.03 19.99
C GLN A 258 -11.79 -20.52 20.07
N ASP A 259 -12.16 -20.00 21.24
CA ASP A 259 -12.44 -18.57 21.42
C ASP A 259 -11.11 -17.81 21.49
N ILE A 260 -10.90 -16.91 20.53
CA ILE A 260 -9.75 -16.03 20.44
C ILE A 260 -10.21 -14.61 20.78
N ILE A 261 -9.53 -13.97 21.71
CA ILE A 261 -9.73 -12.58 22.10
C ILE A 261 -8.60 -11.77 21.49
N TYR A 262 -8.92 -10.85 20.59
CA TYR A 262 -7.93 -9.98 19.95
C TYR A 262 -7.82 -8.65 20.70
N ASP A 263 -6.60 -8.22 20.97
CA ASP A 263 -6.32 -6.86 21.45
C ASP A 263 -6.43 -5.88 20.28
N LEU A 264 -7.66 -5.42 20.03
CA LEU A 264 -7.97 -4.49 18.94
C LEU A 264 -7.19 -3.17 19.05
N THR A 265 -6.85 -2.73 20.26
CA THR A 265 -6.10 -1.48 20.47
C THR A 265 -4.68 -1.60 19.95
N LYS A 266 -3.98 -2.71 20.24
CA LYS A 266 -2.60 -2.90 19.75
C LYS A 266 -2.56 -3.16 18.24
N ILE A 267 -3.46 -4.00 17.75
CA ILE A 267 -3.55 -4.32 16.32
C ILE A 267 -3.84 -3.05 15.50
N GLU A 268 -4.79 -2.21 15.97
CA GLU A 268 -5.09 -0.94 15.31
C GLU A 268 -3.89 0.01 15.32
N ALA A 269 -3.15 0.10 16.43
CA ALA A 269 -1.95 0.93 16.52
C ALA A 269 -0.84 0.49 15.56
N GLU A 270 -0.58 -0.82 15.45
CA GLU A 270 0.42 -1.33 14.49
C GLU A 270 0.00 -1.11 13.05
N LEU A 271 -1.25 -1.39 12.71
CA LEU A 271 -1.76 -1.16 11.36
C LEU A 271 -1.74 0.34 11.00
N ALA A 272 -2.11 1.22 11.93
CA ALA A 272 -2.04 2.67 11.72
C ALA A 272 -0.59 3.12 11.49
N ASN A 273 0.35 2.55 12.24
CA ASN A 273 1.77 2.84 12.05
C ASN A 273 2.27 2.37 10.67
N ILE A 274 1.93 1.15 10.24
CA ILE A 274 2.37 0.63 8.94
C ILE A 274 1.74 1.41 7.76
N LEU A 275 0.46 1.74 7.87
CA LEU A 275 -0.36 2.23 6.75
C LEU A 275 -0.47 3.75 6.67
N VAL A 276 -0.15 4.50 7.73
CA VAL A 276 -0.38 5.96 7.78
C VAL A 276 0.84 6.74 8.24
N PHE A 277 1.70 6.18 9.09
CA PHE A 277 2.92 6.86 9.54
C PHE A 277 3.83 7.17 8.35
N GLU A 278 4.31 8.42 8.27
CA GLU A 278 5.14 8.96 7.18
C GLU A 278 4.55 8.84 5.77
N LYS A 279 3.27 8.46 5.62
CA LYS A 279 2.62 8.42 4.31
C LYS A 279 2.25 9.82 3.84
N VAL A 280 2.33 10.00 2.53
CA VAL A 280 2.04 11.28 1.88
C VAL A 280 0.81 11.16 0.99
N TYR A 281 0.15 12.29 0.83
CA TYR A 281 -0.86 12.45 -0.21
C TYR A 281 -0.15 12.69 -1.54
N ILE A 282 -0.35 11.81 -2.52
CA ILE A 282 0.37 11.84 -3.79
C ILE A 282 -0.32 12.76 -4.81
#